data_AF-A0A1T4LIS2-F1
#
_entry.id   AF-A0A1T4LIS2-F1
#
_cell.length_a   1.000
_cell.length_b   1.000
_cell.length_c   1.000
_cell.angle_alpha   90.00
_cell.angle_beta   90.00
_cell.angle_gamma   90.00
#
_symmetry.space_group_name_H-M   'P 1'
#
loop_
_entity.id
_entity.type
_entity.pdbx_description
1 polymer ?
#
loop_
_entity_poly.entity_id
_entity_poly.type
_entity_poly.pdbx_seq_one_letter_code
_entity_poly.pdbx_strand_id
1 'polypeptide(L)'
;MSNSIKKKINLCRALIDTANYILPEIKLKQTPPCEILASERLKSLDFVGQDMLLAEQKAKTPLNDEENEAIGHFFYSLGKFDVQNQIKQIEFFKEYMSSAVRKYEVEYKSKSKIYVSIGFSFGTVIALVLI
;
A
#
# COMPACT_ATOMS: atom_id res chain seq x y z
N MET A 1 9.17 11.34 11.86
CA MET A 1 7.90 11.46 11.08
C MET A 1 8.03 11.06 9.60
N SER A 2 9.02 11.58 8.85
CA SER A 2 9.28 11.24 7.43
C SER A 2 9.40 9.72 7.14
N ASN A 3 10.10 8.98 8.02
CA ASN A 3 10.22 7.52 7.91
C ASN A 3 8.88 6.77 7.97
N SER A 4 7.86 7.32 8.64
CA SER A 4 6.54 6.66 8.73
C SER A 4 5.79 6.75 7.41
N ILE A 5 5.80 7.90 6.75
CA ILE A 5 5.11 8.10 5.45
C ILE A 5 5.84 7.29 4.37
N LYS A 6 7.18 7.27 4.40
CA LYS A 6 7.98 6.43 3.48
C LYS A 6 7.66 4.94 3.63
N LYS A 7 7.44 4.45 4.85
CA LYS A 7 6.96 3.07 5.10
C LYS A 7 5.59 2.82 4.47
N LYS A 8 4.63 3.74 4.62
CA LYS A 8 3.30 3.64 3.97
C LYS A 8 3.41 3.56 2.45
N ILE A 9 4.22 4.43 1.83
CA ILE A 9 4.46 4.43 0.38
C ILE A 9 5.05 3.09 -0.08
N ASN A 10 6.08 2.60 0.60
CA ASN A 10 6.72 1.34 0.25
C ASN A 10 5.75 0.16 0.38
N LEU A 11 4.92 0.16 1.42
CA LEU A 11 3.90 -0.87 1.63
C LEU A 11 2.84 -0.86 0.52
N CYS A 12 2.29 0.30 0.15
CA CYS A 12 1.35 0.38 -0.96
C CYS A 12 1.98 -0.09 -2.28
N ARG A 13 3.26 0.22 -2.53
CA ARG A 13 3.99 -0.27 -3.72
C ARG A 13 4.15 -1.79 -3.70
N ALA A 14 4.52 -2.37 -2.57
CA ALA A 14 4.61 -3.82 -2.42
C ALA A 14 3.26 -4.52 -2.66
N LEU A 15 2.15 -3.92 -2.22
CA LEU A 15 0.79 -4.41 -2.50
C LEU A 15 0.41 -4.32 -3.98
N ILE A 16 0.82 -3.26 -4.68
CA ILE A 16 0.65 -3.13 -6.13
C ILE A 16 1.47 -4.20 -6.87
N ASP A 17 2.73 -4.40 -6.47
CA ASP A 17 3.62 -5.41 -7.07
C ASP A 17 3.06 -6.82 -6.87
N THR A 18 2.48 -7.09 -5.70
CA THR A 18 1.77 -8.32 -5.38
C THR A 18 0.57 -8.53 -6.31
N ALA A 19 -0.28 -7.52 -6.47
CA ALA A 19 -1.42 -7.59 -7.38
C ALA A 19 -0.98 -7.78 -8.85
N ASN A 20 0.12 -7.15 -9.27
CA ASN A 20 0.72 -7.34 -10.59
C ASN A 20 1.28 -8.76 -10.80
N TYR A 21 1.71 -9.42 -9.73
CA TYR A 21 2.15 -10.82 -9.76
C TYR A 21 0.97 -11.80 -9.78
N ILE A 22 -0.06 -11.57 -8.95
CA ILE A 22 -1.26 -12.42 -8.87
C ILE A 22 -2.02 -12.41 -10.21
N LEU A 23 -2.13 -11.25 -10.87
CA LEU A 23 -2.93 -11.09 -12.09
C LEU A 23 -2.58 -12.10 -13.21
N PRO A 24 -1.32 -12.25 -13.66
CA PRO A 24 -0.95 -13.24 -14.66
C PRO A 24 -1.06 -14.68 -14.16
N GLU A 25 -0.83 -14.96 -12.87
CA GLU A 25 -0.99 -16.30 -12.29
C GLU A 25 -2.44 -16.78 -12.38
N ILE A 26 -3.40 -15.91 -12.06
CA ILE A 26 -4.83 -16.21 -12.17
C ILE A 26 -5.27 -16.25 -13.63
N LYS A 27 -4.79 -15.31 -14.46
CA LYS A 27 -5.21 -15.19 -15.86
C LYS A 27 -4.69 -16.31 -16.76
N LEU A 28 -3.49 -16.82 -16.50
CA LEU A 28 -2.78 -17.72 -17.41
C LEU A 28 -2.56 -19.12 -16.84
N LYS A 29 -2.22 -19.23 -15.56
CA LYS A 29 -1.77 -20.49 -14.96
C LYS A 29 -2.85 -21.17 -14.11
N GLN A 30 -3.94 -20.47 -13.81
CA GLN A 30 -5.00 -20.93 -12.90
C GLN A 30 -4.42 -21.41 -11.56
N THR A 31 -3.31 -20.80 -11.13
CA THR A 31 -2.62 -21.17 -9.89
C THR A 31 -3.56 -20.96 -8.71
N PRO A 32 -3.72 -21.95 -7.80
CA PRO A 32 -4.53 -21.78 -6.61
C PRO A 32 -4.06 -20.58 -5.77
N PRO A 33 -4.96 -19.75 -5.22
CA PRO A 33 -4.58 -18.58 -4.43
C PRO A 33 -3.61 -18.87 -3.28
N CYS A 34 -3.75 -20.03 -2.63
CA CYS A 34 -2.89 -20.48 -1.54
C CYS A 34 -1.42 -20.65 -1.97
N GLU A 35 -1.18 -21.14 -3.18
CA GLU A 35 0.17 -21.32 -3.73
C GLU A 35 0.79 -19.98 -4.13
N ILE A 36 -0.02 -19.03 -4.60
CA ILE A 36 0.43 -17.68 -4.91
C ILE A 36 0.92 -16.99 -3.63
N LEU A 37 0.14 -17.10 -2.53
CA LEU A 37 0.50 -16.55 -1.21
C LEU A 37 1.72 -17.22 -0.57
N ALA A 38 1.93 -18.51 -0.82
CA ALA A 38 3.10 -19.23 -0.34
C ALA A 38 4.40 -18.88 -1.11
N SER A 39 4.30 -18.08 -2.18
CA SER A 39 5.47 -17.73 -2.98
C SER A 39 6.46 -16.85 -2.19
N GLU A 40 7.76 -17.09 -2.41
CA GLU A 40 8.87 -16.31 -1.84
C GLU A 40 8.72 -14.79 -2.06
N ARG A 41 8.00 -14.39 -3.11
CA ARG A 41 7.76 -12.98 -3.45
C ARG A 41 6.85 -12.27 -2.47
N LEU A 42 5.96 -13.00 -1.80
CA LEU A 42 5.00 -12.45 -0.83
C LEU A 42 5.48 -12.55 0.62
N LYS A 43 6.67 -13.11 0.87
CA LYS A 43 7.34 -13.06 2.18
C LYS A 43 7.60 -11.65 2.70
N SER A 44 7.59 -10.65 1.83
CA SER A 44 7.71 -9.24 2.20
C SER A 44 6.43 -8.67 2.85
N LEU A 45 5.30 -9.39 2.76
CA LEU A 45 4.03 -9.08 3.37
C LEU A 45 3.79 -10.02 4.56
N ASP A 46 4.61 -9.87 5.60
CA ASP A 46 4.55 -10.62 6.86
C ASP A 46 3.19 -10.55 7.58
N PHE A 47 2.37 -9.56 7.26
CA PHE A 47 1.00 -9.39 7.76
C PHE A 47 -0.07 -10.15 6.95
N VAL A 48 0.28 -10.72 5.79
CA VAL A 48 -0.63 -11.49 4.94
C VAL A 48 -0.43 -12.98 5.24
N GLY A 49 -1.23 -13.51 6.15
CA GLY A 49 -1.28 -14.94 6.48
C GLY A 49 -2.35 -15.70 5.70
N GLN A 50 -2.31 -17.04 5.72
CA GLN A 50 -3.38 -17.89 5.18
C GLN A 50 -4.75 -17.55 5.76
N ASP A 51 -4.79 -17.05 6.99
CA ASP A 51 -5.99 -16.61 7.70
C ASP A 51 -6.80 -15.57 6.90
N MET A 52 -6.12 -14.67 6.17
CA MET A 52 -6.78 -13.64 5.34
C MET A 52 -7.45 -14.22 4.08
N LEU A 53 -7.05 -15.41 3.62
CA LEU A 53 -7.77 -16.10 2.55
C LEU A 53 -9.04 -16.77 3.07
N LEU A 54 -8.98 -17.28 4.30
CA LEU A 54 -10.02 -18.11 4.91
C LEU A 54 -11.12 -17.29 5.56
N ALA A 55 -10.77 -16.18 6.23
CA ALA A 55 -11.70 -15.32 6.94
C ALA A 55 -11.48 -13.85 6.55
N GLU A 56 -12.59 -13.11 6.41
CA GLU A 56 -12.52 -11.68 6.15
C GLU A 56 -12.05 -10.97 7.42
N GLN A 57 -10.84 -10.42 7.35
CA GLN A 57 -10.23 -9.72 8.47
C GLN A 57 -9.46 -8.51 7.99
N LYS A 58 -9.49 -7.47 8.82
CA LYS A 58 -8.75 -6.23 8.57
C LYS A 58 -7.25 -6.44 8.67
N ALA A 59 -6.50 -5.87 7.73
CA ALA A 59 -5.05 -5.91 7.78
C ALA A 59 -4.49 -5.06 8.93
N LYS A 60 -3.41 -5.54 9.56
CA LYS A 60 -2.75 -4.84 10.66
C LYS A 60 -1.49 -4.16 10.14
N THR A 61 -1.66 -3.08 9.41
CA THR A 61 -0.54 -2.34 8.82
C THR A 61 -0.54 -0.86 9.25
N PRO A 62 0.57 -0.11 9.02
CA PRO A 62 0.63 1.32 9.27
C PRO A 62 -0.29 2.19 8.39
N LEU A 63 -1.01 1.60 7.45
CA LEU A 63 -2.00 2.28 6.61
C LEU A 63 -3.24 2.69 7.42
N ASN A 64 -4.12 3.47 6.81
CA ASN A 64 -5.35 3.89 7.49
C ASN A 64 -6.37 2.74 7.57
N ASP A 65 -7.44 2.96 8.32
CA ASP A 65 -8.45 1.94 8.59
C ASP A 65 -9.16 1.43 7.34
N GLU A 66 -9.56 2.32 6.43
CA GLU A 66 -10.21 1.98 5.16
C GLU A 66 -9.25 1.20 4.25
N GLU A 67 -7.98 1.60 4.19
CA GLU A 67 -6.94 0.93 3.40
C GLU A 67 -6.69 -0.49 3.94
N ASN A 68 -6.68 -0.66 5.26
CA ASN A 68 -6.51 -1.95 5.91
C ASN A 68 -7.71 -2.88 5.70
N GLU A 69 -8.93 -2.34 5.63
CA GLU A 69 -10.14 -3.09 5.26
C GLU A 69 -10.09 -3.52 3.79
N ALA A 70 -9.70 -2.62 2.89
CA ALA A 70 -9.56 -2.93 1.46
C ALA A 70 -8.51 -4.03 1.20
N ILE A 71 -7.41 -4.05 1.96
CA ILE A 71 -6.40 -5.12 1.90
C ILE A 71 -7.00 -6.46 2.35
N GLY A 72 -7.71 -6.46 3.48
CA GLY A 72 -8.38 -7.65 4.01
C GLY A 72 -9.37 -8.24 3.01
N HIS A 73 -10.25 -7.40 2.49
CA HIS A 73 -11.23 -7.77 1.48
C HIS A 73 -10.56 -8.28 0.19
N PHE A 74 -9.47 -7.64 -0.27
CA PHE A 74 -8.74 -8.09 -1.45
C PHE A 74 -8.22 -9.52 -1.29
N PHE A 75 -7.50 -9.83 -0.21
CA PHE A 75 -7.00 -11.19 0.00
C PHE A 75 -8.13 -12.19 0.23
N TYR A 76 -9.15 -11.83 1.00
CA TYR A 76 -10.32 -12.68 1.21
C TYR A 76 -11.06 -12.99 -0.11
N SER A 77 -11.09 -12.06 -1.05
CA SER A 77 -11.74 -12.23 -2.36
C SER A 77 -11.01 -13.19 -3.31
N LEU A 78 -9.75 -13.52 -3.06
CA LEU A 78 -8.96 -14.34 -3.98
C LEU A 78 -9.51 -15.77 -4.10
N GLY A 79 -9.86 -16.17 -5.32
CA GLY A 79 -10.41 -17.49 -5.64
C GLY A 79 -11.90 -17.66 -5.34
N LYS A 80 -12.60 -16.60 -4.91
CA LYS A 80 -14.05 -16.62 -4.63
C LYS A 80 -14.89 -16.08 -5.78
N PHE A 81 -14.26 -15.48 -6.78
CA PHE A 81 -14.91 -14.94 -7.97
C PHE A 81 -14.50 -15.75 -9.20
N ASP A 82 -15.34 -15.71 -10.24
CA ASP A 82 -14.93 -16.18 -11.57
C ASP A 82 -13.74 -15.34 -12.07
N VAL A 83 -12.99 -15.89 -13.03
CA VAL A 83 -11.74 -15.29 -13.53
C VAL A 83 -11.92 -13.84 -13.99
N GLN A 84 -13.04 -13.50 -14.66
CA GLN A 84 -13.25 -12.14 -15.16
C GLN A 84 -13.52 -11.16 -14.04
N ASN A 85 -14.37 -11.52 -13.07
CA ASN A 85 -14.62 -10.68 -11.90
C ASN A 85 -13.42 -10.60 -10.96
N GLN A 86 -12.64 -11.66 -10.83
CA GLN A 86 -11.38 -11.66 -10.08
C GLN A 86 -10.36 -10.67 -10.68
N ILE A 87 -10.24 -10.63 -12.02
CA ILE A 87 -9.39 -9.66 -12.72
C ILE A 87 -9.82 -8.23 -12.41
N LYS A 88 -11.13 -7.93 -12.47
CA LYS A 88 -11.65 -6.60 -12.13
C LYS A 88 -11.34 -6.20 -10.68
N GLN A 89 -11.47 -7.13 -9.74
CA GLN A 89 -11.12 -6.88 -8.33
C GLN A 89 -9.64 -6.56 -8.14
N ILE A 90 -8.76 -7.28 -8.85
CA ILE A 90 -7.31 -7.03 -8.82
C ILE A 90 -6.97 -5.67 -9.43
N GLU A 91 -7.60 -5.30 -10.54
CA GLU A 91 -7.39 -4.00 -11.18
C GLU A 91 -7.88 -2.84 -10.30
N PHE A 92 -9.08 -2.98 -9.72
CA PHE A 92 -9.62 -2.01 -8.77
C PHE A 92 -8.70 -1.82 -7.57
N PHE A 93 -8.23 -2.92 -6.98
CA PHE A 93 -7.30 -2.88 -5.84
C PHE A 93 -5.99 -2.16 -6.20
N LYS A 94 -5.43 -2.42 -7.39
CA LYS A 94 -4.23 -1.73 -7.89
C LYS A 94 -4.45 -0.22 -8.02
N GLU A 95 -5.58 0.20 -8.58
CA GLU A 95 -5.90 1.61 -8.74
C GLU A 95 -6.08 2.31 -7.39
N TYR A 96 -6.77 1.65 -6.46
CA TYR A 96 -6.97 2.14 -5.10
C TYR A 96 -5.64 2.33 -4.36
N MET A 97 -4.75 1.33 -4.38
CA MET A 97 -3.42 1.43 -3.78
C MET A 97 -2.53 2.47 -4.51
N SER A 98 -2.65 2.62 -5.82
CA SER A 98 -1.93 3.64 -6.59
C SER A 98 -2.35 5.06 -6.18
N SER A 99 -3.65 5.24 -5.91
CA SER A 99 -4.19 6.49 -5.39
C SER A 99 -3.68 6.79 -3.96
N ALA A 100 -3.59 5.76 -3.11
CA ALA A 100 -2.98 5.87 -1.79
C ALA A 100 -1.48 6.27 -1.86
N VAL A 101 -0.70 5.67 -2.79
CA VAL A 101 0.69 6.09 -3.05
C VAL A 101 0.77 7.58 -3.38
N ARG A 102 -0.06 8.06 -4.33
CA ARG A 102 -0.07 9.47 -4.73
C ARG A 102 -0.41 10.37 -3.54
N LYS A 103 -1.41 10.01 -2.73
CA LYS A 103 -1.78 10.73 -1.50
C LYS A 103 -0.61 10.86 -0.53
N TYR A 104 0.07 9.74 -0.24
CA TYR A 104 1.21 9.74 0.68
C TYR A 104 2.46 10.45 0.12
N GLU A 105 2.69 10.39 -1.19
CA GLU A 105 3.77 11.14 -1.83
C GLU A 105 3.53 12.65 -1.77
N VAL A 106 2.28 13.10 -1.96
CA VAL A 106 1.90 14.51 -1.79
C VAL A 106 2.10 14.93 -0.34
N GLU A 107 1.69 14.11 0.64
CA GLU A 107 1.92 14.39 2.05
C GLU A 107 3.41 14.49 2.38
N TYR A 108 4.21 13.57 1.86
CA TYR A 108 5.67 13.56 2.04
C TYR A 108 6.33 14.82 1.46
N LYS A 109 5.97 15.19 0.22
CA LYS A 109 6.48 16.39 -0.47
C LYS A 109 6.02 17.68 0.20
N SER A 110 4.77 17.74 0.65
CA SER A 110 4.22 18.92 1.36
C SER A 110 4.95 19.18 2.67
N LYS A 111 5.20 18.14 3.48
CA LYS A 111 5.95 18.29 4.73
C LYS A 111 7.41 18.72 4.50
N SER A 112 8.05 18.23 3.44
CA SER A 112 9.38 18.72 3.04
C SER A 112 9.38 20.22 2.70
N LYS A 113 8.39 20.69 1.94
CA LYS A 113 8.23 22.12 1.60
C LYS A 113 7.97 22.98 2.83
N ILE A 114 7.16 22.52 3.78
CA ILE A 114 6.90 23.24 5.06
C ILE A 114 8.19 23.34 5.89
N TYR A 115 8.99 22.27 5.99
CA TYR A 115 10.26 22.33 6.70
C TYR A 115 11.23 23.34 6.09
N VAL A 116 11.29 23.42 4.75
CA VAL A 116 12.11 24.42 4.06
C VAL A 116 11.58 25.85 4.31
N SER A 117 10.26 26.06 4.31
CA SER A 117 9.70 27.40 4.57
C SER A 117 9.84 27.86 6.02
N ILE A 118 9.74 26.95 7.00
CA ILE A 118 9.97 27.25 8.43
C ILE A 118 11.46 27.56 8.68
N GLY A 119 12.37 26.83 8.04
CA GLY A 119 13.81 27.11 8.13
C GLY A 119 14.18 28.49 7.60
N PHE A 120 13.51 28.95 6.54
CA PHE A 120 13.72 30.29 6.01
C PHE A 120 13.19 31.37 6.98
N SER A 121 12.01 31.15 7.59
CA SER A 121 11.41 32.14 8.50
C SER A 121 12.11 32.26 9.86
N PHE A 122 12.70 31.18 10.38
CA PHE A 122 13.54 31.26 11.58
C PHE A 122 14.90 31.93 11.31
N GLY A 123 15.50 31.72 10.14
CA GLY A 123 16.78 32.34 9.76
C GLY A 123 16.72 33.86 9.63
N THR A 124 15.64 34.40 9.05
CA THR A 124 15.47 35.86 8.90
C THR A 124 15.22 36.58 10.21
N VAL A 125 14.49 35.95 11.15
CA VAL A 125 14.20 36.56 12.45
C VAL A 125 15.45 36.64 13.32
N ILE A 126 16.30 35.60 13.33
CA ILE A 126 17.56 35.62 14.09
C ILE A 126 18.54 36.65 13.51
N ALA A 127 18.59 36.81 12.18
CA ALA A 127 19.44 37.81 11.54
C ALA A 127 19.03 39.26 11.87
N LEU A 128 17.74 39.51 12.10
CA LEU A 128 17.24 40.84 12.50
C LEU A 128 17.47 41.18 13.98
N VAL A 129 17.64 40.19 14.85
CA VAL A 129 17.95 40.39 16.29
C VAL A 129 19.45 40.61 16.53
N LEU A 130 20.30 40.22 15.58
CA LEU A 130 21.76 40.35 15.63
C LEU A 130 22.31 41.63 14.97
N ILE A 131 21.44 42.46 14.37
CA ILE A 131 21.73 43.82 13.88
C ILE A 131 21.27 44.81 14.94
#